data_AF-A0A9Q7VTH8-F1
#
_entry.id   AF-A0A9Q7VTH8-F1
#
_cell.length_a   1.000
_cell.length_b   1.000
_cell.length_c   1.000
_cell.angle_alpha   90.00
_cell.angle_beta   90.00
_cell.angle_gamma   90.00
#
_symmetry.space_group_name_H-M   'P 1'
#
loop_
_entity.id
_entity.type
_entity.pdbx_description
1 polymer ?
#
loop_
_entity_poly.entity_id
_entity_poly.type
_entity_poly.pdbx_seq_one_letter_code
_entity_poly.pdbx_strand_id
1 'polypeptide(L)'
;MRIDDVEGVYLRVGQGKTSKKIRILMEVDGQKNSLGLLIERIIARPKKINSGYLIVNKSGKKVSERMLCQRWDDAQVKSRG
;
A
#
# COMPACT_ATOMS: atom_id res chain seq x y z
N MET A 1 5.40 -4.45 2.36
CA MET A 1 4.92 -3.34 3.18
C MET A 1 3.79 -3.81 4.08
N ARG A 2 3.93 -3.52 5.36
CA ARG A 2 3.09 -3.91 6.47
C ARG A 2 2.60 -2.64 7.19
N ILE A 3 1.63 -2.80 8.08
CA ILE A 3 1.11 -1.66 8.87
C ILE A 3 2.19 -1.12 9.81
N ASP A 4 3.04 -2.00 10.35
CA ASP A 4 4.20 -1.68 11.19
C ASP A 4 5.34 -0.92 10.47
N ASP A 5 5.27 -0.79 9.14
CA ASP A 5 6.18 0.05 8.36
C ASP A 5 5.82 1.55 8.47
N VAL A 6 4.64 1.89 9.00
CA VAL A 6 4.22 3.28 9.28
C VAL A 6 4.81 3.71 10.62
N GLU A 7 5.64 4.74 10.62
CA GLU A 7 6.32 5.27 11.80
C GLU A 7 6.23 6.80 11.82
N GLY A 8 5.39 7.34 12.72
CA GLY A 8 5.10 8.76 12.78
C GLY A 8 4.60 9.28 11.43
N VAL A 9 5.30 10.26 10.87
CA VAL A 9 4.99 10.89 9.57
C VAL A 9 5.67 10.19 8.38
N TYR A 10 6.25 9.01 8.56
CA TYR A 10 6.99 8.30 7.51
C TYR A 10 6.43 6.91 7.22
N LEU A 11 6.53 6.50 5.95
CA LEU A 11 6.44 5.10 5.53
C LEU A 11 7.85 4.56 5.27
N ARG A 12 8.26 3.54 6.03
CA ARG A 12 9.53 2.83 5.81
C ARG A 12 9.38 1.85 4.65
N VAL A 13 10.34 1.86 3.73
CA VAL A 13 10.34 0.95 2.58
C VAL A 13 11.73 0.32 2.40
N GLY A 14 11.75 -1.02 2.42
CA GLY A 14 12.87 -1.81 1.91
C GLY A 14 12.62 -2.16 0.45
N GLN A 15 13.44 -1.65 -0.46
CA GLN A 15 13.34 -1.97 -1.89
C GLN A 15 14.01 -3.31 -2.19
N GLY A 16 13.25 -4.30 -2.64
CA GLY A 16 13.78 -5.65 -2.91
C GLY A 16 14.81 -5.72 -4.04
N LYS A 17 14.73 -4.81 -5.02
CA LYS A 17 15.64 -4.78 -6.18
C LYS A 17 17.01 -4.18 -5.86
N THR A 18 17.03 -3.11 -5.06
CA THR A 18 18.23 -2.30 -4.80
C THR A 18 18.76 -2.47 -3.39
N SER A 19 18.04 -3.20 -2.53
CA SER A 19 18.28 -3.36 -1.10
C SER A 19 18.30 -2.04 -0.30
N LYS A 20 17.89 -0.92 -0.92
CA LYS A 20 17.84 0.39 -0.25
C LYS A 20 16.73 0.42 0.79
N LYS A 21 17.02 1.02 1.94
CA LYS A 21 16.05 1.33 2.98
C LYS A 21 15.80 2.83 2.95
N ILE A 22 14.57 3.23 2.69
CA ILE A 22 14.16 4.64 2.58
C ILE A 22 12.99 4.94 3.52
N ARG A 23 12.83 6.21 3.85
CA ARG A 23 11.65 6.76 4.53
C ARG A 23 10.95 7.70 3.57
N ILE A 24 9.67 7.45 3.30
CA ILE A 24 8.85 8.31 2.45
C ILE A 24 8.02 9.19 3.37
N LEU A 25 8.17 10.51 3.26
CA LEU A 25 7.43 11.48 4.05
C LEU A 25 5.95 11.48 3.64
N MET A 26 5.05 11.38 4.61
CA MET A 26 3.59 11.32 4.42
C MET A 26 2.88 12.59 4.88
N GLU A 27 3.59 13.51 5.52
CA GLU A 27 3.04 14.76 6.06
C GLU A 27 4.00 15.91 5.78
N VAL A 28 3.49 17.05 5.36
CA VAL A 28 4.24 18.30 5.15
C VAL A 28 3.47 19.40 5.86
N ASP A 29 4.16 20.20 6.69
CA ASP A 29 3.57 21.30 7.46
C ASP A 29 2.32 20.90 8.28
N GLY A 30 2.35 19.71 8.90
CA GLY A 30 1.25 19.20 9.70
C GLY A 30 0.09 18.62 8.89
N GLN A 31 0.16 18.63 7.55
CA GLN A 31 -0.89 18.13 6.67
C GLN A 31 -0.46 16.87 5.92
N LYS A 32 -1.30 15.84 5.98
CA LYS A 32 -1.04 14.58 5.26
C LYS A 32 -1.09 14.82 3.76
N ASN A 33 -0.04 14.37 3.08
CA ASN A 33 -0.02 14.35 1.62
C ASN A 33 -0.85 13.17 1.08
N SER A 34 -0.94 13.07 -0.24
CA SER A 34 -1.72 12.02 -0.92
C SER A 34 -1.32 10.60 -0.51
N LEU A 35 -0.05 10.35 -0.18
CA LEU A 35 0.40 9.05 0.32
C LEU A 35 -0.13 8.82 1.74
N GLY A 36 0.00 9.80 2.64
CA GLY A 36 -0.52 9.71 4.01
C GLY A 36 -2.02 9.40 4.03
N LEU A 37 -2.81 10.15 3.27
CA LEU A 37 -4.26 9.92 3.14
C LEU A 37 -4.58 8.53 2.57
N LEU A 38 -3.81 8.06 1.60
CA LEU A 38 -3.98 6.72 1.02
C LEU A 38 -3.71 5.62 2.07
N ILE A 39 -2.62 5.74 2.84
CA ILE A 39 -2.25 4.77 3.86
C ILE A 39 -3.32 4.72 4.96
N GLU A 40 -3.82 5.86 5.42
CA GLU A 40 -4.92 5.92 6.40
C GLU A 40 -6.18 5.21 5.88
N ARG A 41 -6.58 5.49 4.64
CA ARG A 41 -7.74 4.83 4.03
C ARG A 41 -7.56 3.32 3.94
N ILE A 42 -6.34 2.84 3.68
CA ILE A 42 -6.03 1.41 3.61
C ILE A 42 -6.09 0.76 5.00
N ILE A 43 -5.60 1.45 6.03
CA ILE A 43 -5.59 0.95 7.42
C ILE A 43 -7.00 0.94 8.00
N ALA A 44 -7.79 2.00 7.78
CA ALA A 44 -9.16 2.14 8.28
C ALA A 44 -10.16 1.19 7.60
N ARG A 45 -9.79 0.57 6.46
CA ARG A 45 -10.68 -0.35 5.77
C ARG A 45 -10.98 -1.58 6.65
N PRO A 46 -12.26 -1.93 6.87
CA PRO A 46 -12.60 -3.16 7.58
C PRO A 46 -12.09 -4.38 6.80
N LYS A 47 -11.26 -5.20 7.44
CA LYS A 47 -10.67 -6.41 6.85
C LYS A 47 -11.30 -7.64 7.51
N LYS A 48 -11.70 -8.62 6.70
CA LYS A 48 -12.20 -9.91 7.20
C LYS A 48 -11.15 -10.69 8.01
N ILE A 49 -9.86 -10.51 7.67
CA ILE A 49 -8.73 -11.14 8.35
C ILE A 49 -7.65 -10.07 8.55
N ASN A 50 -7.13 -9.95 9.77
CA ASN A 50 -6.07 -9.01 10.10
C ASN A 50 -4.68 -9.61 9.77
N SER A 51 -4.22 -9.46 8.53
CA SER A 51 -2.92 -10.02 8.10
C SER A 51 -1.72 -9.10 8.31
N GLY A 52 -1.92 -7.88 8.83
CA GLY A 52 -0.88 -6.88 9.02
C GLY A 52 -0.29 -6.29 7.72
N TYR A 53 -0.69 -6.76 6.54
CA TYR A 53 -0.25 -6.19 5.26
C TYR A 53 -1.11 -5.00 4.83
N LEU A 54 -0.49 -4.02 4.16
CA LEU A 54 -1.20 -2.89 3.58
C LEU A 54 -2.06 -3.33 2.38
N ILE A 55 -1.48 -4.11 1.46
CA ILE A 55 -2.17 -4.54 0.25
C ILE A 55 -2.64 -5.99 0.39
N VAL A 56 -3.95 -6.15 0.55
CA VAL A 56 -4.62 -7.44 0.76
C VAL A 56 -5.77 -7.64 -0.22
N ASN A 57 -6.13 -8.91 -0.47
CA ASN A 57 -7.32 -9.26 -1.23
C ASN A 57 -8.59 -9.13 -0.36
N LYS A 58 -9.76 -9.39 -0.96
CA LYS A 58 -11.07 -9.32 -0.27
C LYS A 58 -11.17 -10.28 0.93
N SER A 59 -10.36 -11.34 0.96
CA SER A 59 -10.26 -12.30 2.06
C SER A 59 -9.19 -11.94 3.08
N GLY A 60 -8.53 -10.78 2.96
CA GLY A 60 -7.49 -10.32 3.87
C GLY A 60 -6.10 -10.94 3.65
N LYS A 61 -5.90 -11.78 2.63
CA LYS A 61 -4.58 -12.37 2.31
C LYS A 61 -3.72 -11.40 1.49
N LYS A 62 -2.39 -11.42 1.70
CA LYS A 62 -1.43 -10.63 0.93
C LYS A 62 -1.59 -10.87 -0.57
N VAL A 63 -1.54 -9.80 -1.36
CA VAL A 63 -1.53 -9.86 -2.83
C VAL A 63 -0.08 -9.96 -3.31
N SER A 64 0.20 -10.83 -4.28
CA SER A 64 1.53 -10.92 -4.92
C SER A 64 1.69 -9.86 -6.02
N GLU A 65 2.93 -9.60 -6.42
CA GLU A 65 3.25 -8.69 -7.53
C GLU A 65 2.52 -9.08 -8.83
N ARG A 66 2.61 -10.37 -9.22
CA ARG A 66 1.90 -10.89 -10.41
C ARG A 66 0.39 -10.63 -10.37
N MET A 67 -0.24 -10.77 -9.21
CA MET A 67 -1.67 -10.50 -9.06
C MET A 67 -1.99 -9.00 -9.18
N LEU A 68 -1.09 -8.11 -8.79
CA LEU A 68 -1.27 -6.68 -8.98
C LEU A 68 -1.19 -6.31 -10.46
N CYS A 69 -0.19 -6.83 -11.18
CA CYS A 69 -0.06 -6.62 -12.63
C CYS A 69 -1.30 -7.11 -13.36
N GLN A 70 -1.74 -8.35 -13.10
CA GLN A 70 -2.93 -8.90 -13.75
C GLN A 70 -4.17 -8.02 -13.53
N ARG A 71 -4.40 -7.56 -12.29
CA ARG A 71 -5.56 -6.70 -11.98
C ARG A 71 -5.51 -5.36 -12.69
N TRP A 72 -4.31 -4.83 -12.88
CA TRP A 72 -4.11 -3.60 -13.64
C TRP A 72 -4.40 -3.81 -15.12
N ASP A 73 -3.86 -4.89 -15.71
CA ASP A 73 -4.07 -5.24 -17.11
C ASP A 73 -5.56 -5.46 -17.40
N ASP A 74 -6.25 -6.21 -16.54
CA ASP A 74 -7.70 -6.43 -16.63
C ASP A 74 -8.49 -5.11 -16.57
N ALA A 75 -8.05 -4.15 -15.74
CA ALA A 75 -8.68 -2.84 -15.63
C ALA A 75 -8.42 -1.96 -16.87
N GLN A 76 -7.21 -2.04 -17.44
CA GLN A 76 -6.86 -1.34 -18.68
C GLN A 76 -7.68 -1.84 -19.87
N VAL A 77 -7.85 -3.15 -20.02
CA VAL A 77 -8.69 -3.74 -21.07
C VAL A 77 -10.13 -3.23 -20.95
N LYS A 78 -10.69 -3.23 -19.73
CA LYS A 78 -12.05 -2.73 -19.46
C LYS A 78 -12.23 -1.23 -19.68
N SER A 79 -11.17 -0.44 -19.61
CA SER A 79 -11.25 1.00 -19.84
C SER A 79 -11.23 1.38 -21.32
N ARG A 80 -10.83 0.45 -22.20
CA ARG A 80 -10.67 0.69 -23.64
C ARG A 80 -11.83 0.15 -24.49
N GLY A 81 -12.71 -0.65 -23.89
CA GLY A 81 -13.96 -1.14 -24.49
C GLY A 81 -15.14 -0.47 -23.83
#